data_AF-A0A1Y3GF80-F1
#
_entry.id   AF-A0A1Y3GF80-F1
#
_cell.length_a   1.000
_cell.length_b   1.000
_cell.length_c   1.000
_cell.angle_alpha   90.00
_cell.angle_beta   90.00
_cell.angle_gamma   90.00
#
_symmetry.space_group_name_H-M   'P 1'
#
loop_
_entity.id
_entity.type
_entity.pdbx_description
1 polymer ?
#
loop_
_entity_poly.entity_id
_entity_poly.type
_entity_poly.pdbx_seq_one_letter_code
_entity_poly.pdbx_strand_id
1 'polypeptide(L)'
;MQTNKKNGWQNLQKTLKTLPKHNGRTAIRITLVNGYNDQNHSQYAQILREAQPDYIEIKAYMHVGQSRKRLNRQRMPTNQQVKKFSEQIADKTDYTLTDHVPESRVTLLTKDKTPKINNK
;
A
#
# COMPACT_ATOMS: atom_id res chain seq x y z
N MET A 1 -19.86 -13.34 -7.82
CA MET A 1 -19.96 -12.40 -6.68
C MET A 1 -19.52 -11.01 -7.16
N GLN A 2 -20.43 -10.26 -7.78
CA GLN A 2 -20.17 -8.87 -8.19
C GLN A 2 -20.52 -7.97 -7.00
N THR A 3 -19.54 -7.43 -6.28
CA THR A 3 -19.80 -6.37 -5.29
C THR A 3 -19.89 -5.03 -6.02
N ASN A 4 -20.97 -4.84 -6.78
CA ASN A 4 -21.29 -3.54 -7.36
C ASN A 4 -21.94 -2.66 -6.28
N LYS A 5 -21.15 -2.24 -5.28
CA LYS A 5 -21.58 -1.14 -4.42
C LYS A 5 -21.46 0.13 -5.28
N LYS A 6 -22.60 0.59 -5.83
CA LYS A 6 -22.72 1.95 -6.38
C LYS A 6 -22.06 2.90 -5.35
N ASN A 7 -21.02 3.61 -5.77
CA ASN A 7 -20.20 4.52 -4.96
C ASN A 7 -19.05 3.92 -4.11
N GLY A 8 -18.63 2.67 -4.35
CA GLY A 8 -17.54 2.05 -3.59
C GLY A 8 -16.23 2.86 -3.58
N TRP A 9 -15.84 3.40 -4.74
CA TRP A 9 -14.64 4.24 -4.87
C TRP A 9 -14.77 5.55 -4.11
N GLN A 10 -15.90 6.26 -4.27
CA GLN A 10 -16.16 7.52 -3.60
C GLN A 10 -16.19 7.36 -2.08
N ASN A 11 -16.75 6.25 -1.59
CA ASN A 11 -16.78 5.95 -0.15
C ASN A 11 -15.38 5.64 0.38
N LEU A 12 -14.55 4.90 -0.38
CA LEU A 12 -13.15 4.70 -0.02
C LEU A 12 -12.39 6.02 0.07
N GLN A 13 -12.56 6.93 -0.91
CA GLN A 13 -11.93 8.25 -0.86
C GLN A 13 -12.39 9.07 0.36
N LYS A 14 -13.67 8.99 0.74
CA LYS A 14 -14.18 9.62 1.97
C LYS A 14 -13.53 9.03 3.22
N THR A 15 -13.40 7.71 3.31
CA THR A 15 -12.70 7.04 4.43
C THR A 15 -11.23 7.44 4.48
N LEU A 16 -10.54 7.48 3.34
CA LEU A 16 -9.13 7.88 3.29
C LEU A 16 -8.92 9.28 3.86
N LYS A 17 -9.82 10.23 3.56
CA LYS A 17 -9.80 11.59 4.11
C LYS A 17 -10.00 11.68 5.63
N THR A 18 -10.52 10.63 6.28
CA THR A 18 -10.70 10.63 7.74
C THR A 18 -9.48 10.10 8.48
N LEU A 19 -8.56 9.36 7.83
CA LEU A 19 -7.38 8.78 8.47
C LEU A 19 -6.52 9.79 9.24
N PRO A 20 -6.25 11.02 8.75
CA PRO A 20 -5.40 11.97 9.48
C PRO A 20 -5.93 12.35 10.87
N LYS A 21 -7.25 12.20 11.10
CA LYS A 21 -7.96 12.50 12.36
C LYS A 21 -8.21 11.26 13.22
N HIS A 22 -7.79 10.07 12.76
CA HIS A 22 -8.00 8.84 13.51
C HIS A 22 -7.15 8.82 14.78
N ASN A 23 -7.77 8.53 15.93
CA ASN A 23 -7.07 8.42 17.21
C ASN A 23 -6.46 7.02 17.35
N GLY A 24 -5.24 6.86 16.84
CA GLY A 24 -4.48 5.62 16.86
C GLY A 24 -3.61 5.45 15.63
N ARG A 25 -2.65 4.52 15.70
CA ARG A 25 -1.73 4.24 14.58
C ARG A 25 -2.49 3.73 13.36
N THR A 26 -2.11 4.24 12.21
CA THR A 26 -2.73 3.96 10.92
C THR A 26 -1.73 3.37 9.94
N ALA A 27 -2.19 2.44 9.12
CA ALA A 27 -1.38 1.86 8.05
C ALA A 27 -2.22 1.73 6.78
N ILE A 28 -1.60 2.03 5.63
CA ILE A 28 -2.15 1.67 4.31
C ILE A 28 -1.30 0.55 3.75
N ARG A 29 -1.94 -0.59 3.48
CA ARG A 29 -1.29 -1.71 2.80
C ARG A 29 -1.67 -1.78 1.34
N ILE A 30 -0.68 -1.71 0.47
CA ILE A 30 -0.80 -1.92 -0.98
C ILE A 30 -0.37 -3.34 -1.29
N THR A 31 -1.29 -4.17 -1.76
CA THR A 31 -0.95 -5.48 -2.32
C THR A 31 -0.64 -5.32 -3.80
N LEU A 32 0.64 -5.42 -4.15
CA LEU A 32 1.17 -5.21 -5.49
C LEU A 32 0.98 -6.47 -6.35
N VAL A 33 0.47 -6.30 -7.56
CA VAL A 33 0.18 -7.36 -8.53
C VAL A 33 0.72 -6.93 -9.88
N ASN A 34 1.63 -7.72 -10.46
CA ASN A 34 2.29 -7.37 -11.73
C ASN A 34 1.28 -7.19 -12.87
N GLY A 35 1.36 -6.08 -13.59
CA GLY A 35 0.49 -5.73 -14.71
C GLY A 35 -0.97 -5.43 -14.35
N TYR A 36 -1.27 -5.17 -13.07
CA TYR A 36 -2.60 -4.69 -12.63
C TYR A 36 -2.51 -3.33 -11.93
N ASN A 37 -1.60 -3.19 -10.97
CA ASN A 37 -1.51 -1.98 -10.15
C ASN A 37 -0.07 -1.51 -9.88
N ASP A 38 0.88 -1.91 -10.74
CA ASP A 38 2.32 -1.72 -10.58
C ASP A 38 2.91 -0.54 -11.38
N GLN A 39 2.08 0.35 -11.94
CA GLN A 39 2.52 1.45 -12.82
C GLN A 39 2.20 2.86 -12.31
N ASN A 40 1.06 3.05 -11.64
CA ASN A 40 0.49 4.38 -11.37
C ASN A 40 0.99 5.03 -10.07
N HIS A 41 2.31 5.15 -9.92
CA HIS A 41 2.97 5.66 -8.71
C HIS A 41 2.46 7.05 -8.27
N SER A 42 2.24 7.97 -9.22
CA SER A 42 1.77 9.33 -8.91
C SER A 42 0.35 9.36 -8.34
N GLN A 43 -0.53 8.47 -8.79
CA GLN A 43 -1.90 8.37 -8.26
C GLN A 43 -1.87 7.79 -6.83
N TYR A 44 -1.02 6.78 -6.59
CA TYR A 44 -0.78 6.30 -5.23
C TYR A 44 -0.25 7.41 -4.33
N ALA A 45 0.75 8.17 -4.77
CA ALA A 45 1.31 9.28 -4.02
C ALA A 45 0.27 10.36 -3.69
N GLN A 46 -0.67 10.65 -4.60
CA GLN A 46 -1.78 11.56 -4.32
C GLN A 46 -2.67 11.04 -3.19
N ILE A 47 -3.08 9.76 -3.26
CA ILE A 47 -3.91 9.13 -2.23
C ILE A 47 -3.20 9.11 -0.87
N LEU A 48 -1.91 8.75 -0.86
CA LEU A 48 -1.11 8.65 0.35
C LEU A 48 -0.89 10.01 1.03
N ARG A 49 -0.67 11.07 0.24
CA ARG A 49 -0.57 12.44 0.76
C ARG A 49 -1.86 12.94 1.40
N GLU A 50 -3.01 12.53 0.87
CA GLU A 50 -4.31 12.88 1.43
C GLU A 50 -4.64 12.07 2.69
N ALA A 51 -4.36 10.77 2.69
CA ALA A 51 -4.67 9.89 3.80
C ALA A 51 -3.69 10.00 4.98
N GLN A 52 -2.45 10.41 4.72
CA GLN A 52 -1.37 10.58 5.72
C GLN A 52 -1.28 9.44 6.76
N PRO A 53 -1.21 8.16 6.36
CA PRO A 53 -1.06 7.07 7.32
C PRO A 53 0.29 7.13 8.06
N ASP A 54 0.41 6.54 9.24
CA ASP A 54 1.72 6.45 9.92
C ASP A 54 2.69 5.49 9.17
N TYR A 55 2.12 4.46 8.54
CA TYR A 55 2.87 3.45 7.80
C TYR A 55 2.28 3.15 6.42
N ILE A 56 3.15 2.82 5.49
CA ILE A 56 2.79 2.28 4.18
C ILE A 56 3.48 0.93 4.04
N GLU A 57 2.68 -0.12 3.92
CA GLU A 57 3.17 -1.47 3.62
C GLU A 57 2.96 -1.78 2.15
N ILE A 58 4.03 -2.04 1.41
CA ILE A 58 3.91 -2.49 0.02
C ILE A 58 4.32 -3.95 -0.02
N LYS A 59 3.36 -4.82 -0.29
CA LYS A 59 3.52 -6.27 -0.22
C LYS A 59 3.20 -6.93 -1.55
N ALA A 60 4.04 -7.85 -2.00
CA ALA A 60 3.70 -8.68 -3.15
C ALA A 60 2.41 -9.46 -2.91
N TYR A 61 1.55 -9.50 -3.93
CA TYR A 61 0.63 -10.62 -4.08
C TYR A 61 1.40 -11.93 -4.02
N MET A 62 0.84 -12.95 -3.36
CA MET A 62 1.42 -14.29 -3.24
C MET A 62 0.47 -15.31 -3.87
N HIS A 63 0.99 -16.16 -4.75
CA HIS A 63 0.20 -17.16 -5.48
C HIS A 63 -0.15 -18.40 -4.62
N VAL A 64 -1.04 -18.19 -3.65
CA VAL A 64 -1.44 -19.19 -2.63
C VAL A 64 -2.95 -19.27 -2.45
N GLY A 65 -3.43 -20.41 -1.95
CA GLY A 65 -4.86 -20.64 -1.66
C GLY A 65 -5.80 -20.43 -2.85
N GLN A 66 -6.98 -19.87 -2.60
CA GLN A 66 -8.00 -19.64 -3.63
C GLN A 66 -7.58 -18.60 -4.69
N SER A 67 -6.54 -17.80 -4.44
CA SER A 67 -6.08 -16.81 -5.43
C SER A 67 -5.55 -17.46 -6.71
N ARG A 68 -5.06 -18.70 -6.61
CA ARG A 68 -4.55 -19.49 -7.74
C ARG A 68 -5.59 -19.74 -8.84
N LYS A 69 -6.88 -19.67 -8.49
CA LYS A 69 -8.00 -19.81 -9.44
C LYS A 69 -8.30 -18.51 -10.21
N ARG A 70 -7.76 -17.38 -9.77
CA ARG A 70 -8.10 -16.04 -10.29
C ARG A 70 -6.93 -15.32 -10.94
N LEU A 71 -5.71 -15.55 -10.44
CA LEU A 71 -4.49 -14.92 -10.94
C LEU A 71 -3.43 -15.98 -11.16
N ASN A 72 -2.70 -15.85 -12.26
CA ASN A 72 -1.58 -16.73 -12.57
C ASN A 72 -0.36 -16.38 -11.70
N ARG A 73 0.55 -17.35 -11.54
CA ARG A 73 1.78 -17.17 -10.72
C ARG A 73 2.66 -16.04 -11.24
N GLN A 74 2.63 -15.74 -12.53
CA GLN A 74 3.41 -14.66 -13.14
C GLN A 74 2.98 -13.26 -12.65
N ARG A 75 1.75 -13.13 -12.12
CA ARG A 75 1.29 -11.89 -11.49
C ARG A 75 1.93 -11.61 -10.13
N MET A 76 2.65 -12.58 -9.55
CA MET A 76 3.35 -12.48 -8.27
C MET A 76 4.62 -11.64 -8.43
N PRO A 77 4.71 -10.41 -7.89
CA PRO A 77 5.92 -9.60 -7.99
C PRO A 77 7.11 -10.26 -7.29
N THR A 78 8.30 -10.08 -7.86
CA THR A 78 9.56 -10.42 -7.18
C THR A 78 9.84 -9.43 -6.06
N ASN A 79 10.71 -9.83 -5.14
CA ASN A 79 11.16 -8.95 -4.05
C ASN A 79 11.74 -7.62 -4.57
N GLN A 80 12.58 -7.69 -5.61
CA GLN A 80 13.19 -6.53 -6.23
C GLN A 80 12.16 -5.60 -6.88
N GLN A 81 11.10 -6.15 -7.49
CA GLN A 81 10.01 -5.35 -8.04
C GLN A 81 9.25 -4.60 -6.95
N VAL A 82 8.96 -5.25 -5.81
CA VAL A 82 8.33 -4.59 -4.65
C VAL A 82 9.22 -3.47 -4.12
N LYS A 83 10.52 -3.74 -3.93
CA LYS A 83 11.48 -2.72 -3.46
C LYS A 83 11.55 -1.53 -4.41
N LYS A 84 11.68 -1.76 -5.73
CA LYS A 84 11.71 -0.70 -6.74
C LYS A 84 10.43 0.13 -6.74
N PHE A 85 9.26 -0.51 -6.67
CA PHE A 85 7.99 0.20 -6.57
C PHE A 85 7.93 1.06 -5.30
N SER A 86 8.46 0.54 -4.19
CA SER A 86 8.51 1.26 -2.90
C SER A 86 9.41 2.49 -2.96
N GLU A 87 10.59 2.38 -3.57
CA GLU A 87 11.49 3.50 -3.83
C GLU A 87 10.79 4.58 -4.68
N GLN A 88 10.06 4.18 -5.73
CA GLN A 88 9.30 5.13 -6.56
C GLN A 88 8.17 5.84 -5.82
N ILE A 89 7.57 5.22 -4.81
CA ILE A 89 6.59 5.85 -3.92
C ILE A 89 7.29 6.80 -2.94
N ALA A 90 8.41 6.38 -2.35
CA ALA A 90 9.22 7.22 -1.46
C ALA A 90 9.66 8.50 -2.19
N ASP A 91 10.15 8.40 -3.42
CA ASP A 91 10.57 9.54 -4.25
C ASP A 91 9.45 10.57 -4.53
N LYS A 92 8.19 10.18 -4.40
CA LYS A 92 7.01 11.00 -4.73
C LYS A 92 6.22 11.44 -3.50
N THR A 93 6.70 11.08 -2.32
CA THR A 93 6.05 11.36 -1.05
C THR A 93 7.08 11.83 -0.03
N ASP A 94 6.65 12.13 1.19
CA ASP A 94 7.51 12.44 2.33
C ASP A 94 7.78 11.21 3.21
N TYR A 95 7.49 10.00 2.71
CA TYR A 95 7.76 8.75 3.40
C TYR A 95 9.13 8.18 3.00
N THR A 96 9.84 7.62 3.96
CA THR A 96 11.13 6.95 3.73
C THR A 96 10.95 5.44 3.80
N LEU A 97 11.59 4.70 2.89
CA LEU A 97 11.72 3.25 3.00
C LEU A 97 12.62 2.89 4.19
N THR A 98 12.05 2.32 5.25
CA THR A 98 12.77 2.07 6.51
C THR A 98 13.07 0.60 6.77
N ASP A 99 12.24 -0.30 6.24
CA ASP A 99 12.41 -1.73 6.48
C ASP A 99 11.92 -2.58 5.30
N HIS A 100 12.39 -3.82 5.23
CA HIS A 100 12.15 -4.74 4.15
C HIS A 100 12.37 -6.18 4.59
N VAL A 101 11.37 -7.04 4.35
CA VAL A 101 11.42 -8.48 4.66
C VAL A 101 11.35 -9.27 3.35
N PRO A 102 12.48 -9.71 2.78
CA PRO A 102 12.55 -10.37 1.47
C PRO A 102 11.69 -11.63 1.35
N GLU A 103 11.61 -12.43 2.41
CA GLU A 103 10.88 -13.70 2.47
C GLU A 103 9.39 -13.48 2.28
N SER A 104 8.88 -12.39 2.87
CA SER A 104 7.48 -11.96 2.75
C SER A 104 7.25 -10.99 1.59
N ARG A 105 8.31 -10.58 0.87
CA ARG A 105 8.28 -9.60 -0.22
C ARG A 105 7.48 -8.36 0.16
N VAL A 106 7.82 -7.79 1.31
CA VAL A 106 7.13 -6.63 1.88
C VAL A 106 8.13 -5.58 2.31
N THR A 107 7.83 -4.34 2.00
CA THR A 107 8.56 -3.15 2.44
C THR A 107 7.68 -2.32 3.36
N LEU A 108 8.33 -1.55 4.22
CA LEU A 108 7.70 -0.58 5.11
C LEU A 108 8.25 0.81 4.81
N LEU A 109 7.35 1.76 4.58
CA LEU A 109 7.69 3.17 4.54
C LEU A 109 7.02 3.91 5.72
N THR A 110 7.73 4.88 6.29
CA THR A 110 7.21 5.76 7.34
C THR A 110 7.89 7.13 7.28
N LYS A 111 7.26 8.16 7.86
CA LYS A 111 7.85 9.49 8.04
C LYS A 111 8.75 9.54 9.27
N ASP A 112 8.41 8.76 10.31
CA ASP A 112 9.07 8.77 11.60
C ASP A 112 9.79 7.43 11.84
N LYS A 113 11.12 7.48 11.99
CA LYS A 113 11.91 6.28 12.36
C LYS A 113 11.60 5.79 13.79
N THR A 114 10.98 6.63 14.62
CA THR A 114 10.53 6.31 15.98
C THR A 114 9.05 6.67 16.14
N PRO A 115 8.13 5.80 15.72
CA PRO A 115 6.72 6.13 15.63
C PRO A 115 6.08 6.22 17.02
N LYS A 116 5.75 7.44 17.44
CA LYS A 116 5.03 7.72 18.68
C LYS A 116 3.55 7.36 18.50
N ILE A 117 2.89 6.87 19.56
CA ILE A 117 1.43 6.81 19.55
C ILE A 117 0.96 8.26 19.66
N ASN A 118 0.50 8.82 18.54
CA ASN A 118 -0.13 10.13 18.58
C ASN A 118 -1.52 9.96 19.18
N ASN A 119 -1.69 10.35 20.44
CA ASN A 119 -3.00 10.62 21.00
C ASN A 119 -3.44 11.96 20.40
N LYS A 120 -4.14 11.92 19.26
CA LYS A 120 -4.70 13.11 18.61
C LYS A 120 -6.08 13.44 19.17
#